data_AF-A0A7J8WGC6-F1
#
_entry.id   AF-A0A7J8WGC6-F1
#
_cell.length_a   1.000
_cell.length_b   1.000
_cell.length_c   1.000
_cell.angle_alpha   90.00
_cell.angle_beta   90.00
_cell.angle_gamma   90.00
#
_symmetry.space_group_name_H-M   'P 1'
#
loop_
_entity.id
_entity.type
_entity.pdbx_description
1 polymer ?
#
loop_
_entity_poly.entity_id
_entity_poly.type
_entity_poly.pdbx_seq_one_letter_code
_entity_poly.pdbx_strand_id
1 'polypeptide(L)'
;YSLFELKYLSHLDLSSNNFHKIPDFIGSLSELTYLDLSYNPFTGIIPHQLGNISMLLYLDPDFIYLHSLKSNNLEWLSHLFSLKSLKIGSTNFTKATNWLQVIQYHPSLSVLHFDHCDFPEVDPSSLSHFNSSNSLSVLQLTSSTLQPSTFPLLLNLSRKFVELDFSDNCFSG
;
A
#
# COMPACT_ATOMS: atom_id res chain seq x y z
N TYR A 1 29.95 5.96 6.26
CA TYR A 1 28.88 6.92 5.99
C TYR A 1 27.56 6.19 6.06
N SER A 2 26.60 6.73 6.80
CA SER A 2 25.32 6.06 7.04
C SER A 2 24.25 6.58 6.09
N LEU A 3 23.34 5.72 5.65
CA LEU A 3 22.31 6.07 4.66
C LEU A 3 21.44 7.26 5.09
N PHE A 4 21.19 7.42 6.41
CA PHE A 4 20.37 8.51 6.96
C PHE A 4 20.99 9.91 6.78
N GLU A 5 22.27 10.01 6.44
CA GLU A 5 22.97 11.28 6.21
C GLU A 5 22.78 11.83 4.79
N LEU A 6 22.26 11.02 3.86
CA LEU A 6 22.07 11.37 2.46
C LEU A 6 20.78 12.18 2.24
N LYS A 7 20.71 13.39 2.80
CA LYS A 7 19.49 14.22 2.81
C LYS A 7 18.94 14.64 1.44
N TYR A 8 19.76 14.57 0.40
CA TYR A 8 19.38 14.93 -0.97
C TYR A 8 19.07 13.71 -1.86
N LEU A 9 19.02 12.51 -1.28
CA LEU A 9 18.73 11.30 -2.03
C LEU A 9 17.28 11.35 -2.53
N SER A 10 17.09 11.33 -3.84
CA SER A 10 15.77 11.37 -4.49
C SER A 10 15.30 10.01 -5.02
N HIS A 11 16.23 9.08 -5.20
CA HIS A 11 15.99 7.75 -5.73
C HIS A 11 16.79 6.73 -4.91
N LEU A 12 16.10 5.73 -4.36
CA LEU A 12 16.70 4.65 -3.60
C LEU A 12 16.11 3.32 -4.04
N ASP A 13 16.96 2.46 -4.57
CA ASP A 13 16.64 1.07 -4.90
C ASP A 13 17.44 0.16 -3.95
N LEU A 14 16.70 -0.58 -3.12
CA LEU A 14 17.22 -1.61 -2.23
C LEU A 14 16.62 -2.99 -2.57
N SER A 15 16.04 -3.14 -3.76
CA SER A 15 15.39 -4.36 -4.18
C SER A 15 16.37 -5.54 -4.23
N SER A 16 15.85 -6.77 -4.13
CA SER A 16 16.64 -8.02 -4.25
C SER A 16 17.82 -8.10 -3.28
N ASN A 17 17.64 -7.64 -2.05
CA ASN A 17 18.62 -7.75 -0.98
C ASN A 17 18.15 -8.73 0.11
N ASN A 18 18.89 -8.82 1.22
CA ASN A 18 18.57 -9.68 2.35
C ASN A 18 18.11 -8.89 3.59
N PHE A 19 17.35 -7.80 3.39
CA PHE A 19 16.82 -7.01 4.49
C PHE A 19 15.63 -7.71 5.15
N HIS A 20 15.67 -7.81 6.48
CA HIS A 20 14.64 -8.50 7.25
C HIS A 20 13.64 -7.56 7.92
N LYS A 21 13.89 -6.24 7.91
CA LYS A 21 13.01 -5.18 8.41
C LYS A 21 13.14 -3.93 7.55
N ILE A 22 12.04 -3.22 7.35
CA ILE A 22 12.07 -1.87 6.80
C ILE A 22 12.56 -0.94 7.92
N PRO A 23 13.70 -0.25 7.77
CA PRO A 23 14.26 0.54 8.85
C PRO A 23 13.57 1.91 8.98
N ASP A 24 13.19 2.28 10.20
CA ASP A 24 12.48 3.54 10.50
C ASP A 24 13.22 4.80 10.02
N PHE A 25 14.56 4.76 9.91
CA PHE A 25 15.34 5.91 9.45
C PHE A 25 15.02 6.33 8.01
N ILE A 26 14.36 5.46 7.22
CA ILE A 26 14.00 5.76 5.84
C ILE A 26 13.09 6.99 5.75
N GLY A 27 12.28 7.24 6.79
CA GLY A 27 11.47 8.45 6.93
C GLY A 27 12.28 9.75 7.10
N SER A 28 13.60 9.67 7.29
CA SER A 28 14.48 10.84 7.38
C SER A 28 15.03 11.30 6.02
N LEU A 29 14.72 10.56 4.95
CA LEU A 29 15.10 10.84 3.57
C LEU A 29 13.95 11.57 2.85
N SER A 30 13.66 12.80 3.32
CA SER A 30 12.47 13.57 2.91
C SER A 30 12.40 13.94 1.43
N GLU A 31 13.54 13.97 0.75
CA GLU A 31 13.63 14.28 -0.69
C GLU A 31 13.39 13.05 -1.59
N LEU A 32 13.17 11.86 -1.03
CA LEU A 32 12.91 10.66 -1.82
C LEU A 32 11.61 10.79 -2.62
N THR A 33 11.73 10.51 -3.91
CA THR A 33 10.62 10.44 -4.87
C THR A 33 10.39 9.02 -5.36
N TYR A 34 11.40 8.15 -5.26
CA TYR A 34 11.34 6.74 -5.63
C TYR A 34 11.98 5.89 -4.54
N LEU A 35 11.24 4.87 -4.09
CA LEU A 35 11.73 3.88 -3.14
C LEU A 35 11.31 2.48 -3.57
N ASP A 36 12.28 1.67 -3.96
CA ASP A 36 12.09 0.24 -4.24
C ASP A 36 12.74 -0.58 -3.12
N LEU A 37 11.92 -1.39 -2.47
CA LEU A 37 12.28 -2.29 -1.39
C LEU A 37 11.97 -3.75 -1.77
N SER A 38 11.51 -4.01 -2.99
CA SER A 38 10.95 -5.30 -3.41
C SER A 38 11.96 -6.45 -3.32
N TYR A 39 11.49 -7.69 -3.33
CA TYR A 39 12.36 -8.88 -3.31
C TYR A 39 13.29 -8.97 -2.09
N ASN A 40 12.86 -8.45 -0.93
CA ASN A 40 13.53 -8.61 0.36
C ASN A 40 12.68 -9.45 1.34
N PRO A 41 13.28 -10.27 2.21
CA PRO A 41 12.55 -11.11 3.17
C PRO A 41 12.08 -10.30 4.40
N PHE A 42 11.41 -9.17 4.19
CA PHE A 42 10.98 -8.31 5.28
C PHE A 42 9.99 -9.01 6.21
N THR A 43 10.17 -8.78 7.50
CA THR A 43 9.34 -9.29 8.57
C THR A 43 8.96 -8.17 9.53
N GLY A 44 7.91 -8.37 10.31
CA GLY A 44 7.50 -7.41 11.34
C GLY A 44 6.51 -6.38 10.82
N ILE A 45 6.62 -5.13 11.30
CA ILE A 45 5.61 -4.10 11.06
C ILE A 45 6.14 -3.07 10.06
N ILE A 46 5.32 -2.66 9.09
CA ILE A 46 5.59 -1.51 8.23
C ILE A 46 5.70 -0.25 9.10
N PRO A 47 6.85 0.45 9.13
CA PRO A 47 7.05 1.57 10.03
C PRO A 47 6.23 2.79 9.59
N HIS A 48 5.56 3.42 10.55
CA HIS A 48 4.74 4.62 10.29
C HIS A 48 5.57 5.81 9.77
N GLN A 49 6.88 5.80 10.02
CA GLN A 49 7.84 6.78 9.54
C GLN A 49 7.95 6.82 8.01
N LEU A 50 7.48 5.78 7.28
CA LEU A 50 7.32 5.90 5.82
C LEU A 50 6.45 7.10 5.43
N GLY A 51 5.44 7.43 6.24
CA GLY A 51 4.60 8.61 6.04
C GLY A 51 5.35 9.96 6.08
N ASN A 52 6.60 9.99 6.56
CA ASN A 52 7.41 11.21 6.56
C ASN A 52 8.01 11.54 5.17
N ILE A 53 7.94 10.61 4.21
CA ILE A 53 8.50 10.79 2.86
C ILE A 53 7.44 11.41 1.94
N SER A 54 7.01 12.63 2.24
CA SER A 54 5.86 13.27 1.60
C SER A 54 6.00 13.52 0.09
N MET A 55 7.23 13.52 -0.43
CA MET A 55 7.56 13.67 -1.86
C MET A 55 7.55 12.34 -2.64
N LEU A 56 7.32 11.21 -1.96
CA LEU A 56 7.39 9.90 -2.57
C LEU A 56 6.31 9.74 -3.64
N LEU A 57 6.71 9.32 -4.84
CA LEU A 57 5.84 9.09 -5.99
C LEU A 57 5.60 7.60 -6.22
N TYR A 58 6.60 6.77 -5.92
CA TYR A 58 6.60 5.32 -6.10
C TYR A 58 7.12 4.61 -4.85
N LEU A 59 6.36 3.62 -4.39
CA LEU A 59 6.74 2.73 -3.29
C LEU A 59 6.42 1.28 -3.64
N ASP A 60 7.42 0.40 -3.53
CA ASP A 60 7.28 -1.03 -3.74
C ASP A 60 8.05 -1.85 -2.70
N PRO A 61 7.43 -2.23 -1.57
CA PRO A 61 7.95 -3.23 -0.63
C PRO A 61 7.60 -4.69 -0.98
N ASP A 62 7.09 -5.00 -2.18
CA ASP A 62 6.50 -6.30 -2.46
C ASP A 62 7.51 -7.47 -2.38
N PHE A 63 7.06 -8.56 -1.76
CA PHE A 63 7.75 -9.82 -1.68
C PHE A 63 6.74 -10.97 -1.82
N ILE A 64 6.90 -11.80 -2.83
CA ILE A 64 5.87 -12.78 -3.24
C ILE A 64 5.82 -14.03 -2.34
N TYR A 65 6.84 -14.30 -1.52
CA TYR A 65 7.02 -15.64 -0.94
C TYR A 65 6.76 -15.78 0.56
N LEU A 66 6.51 -14.72 1.33
CA LEU A 66 6.38 -14.80 2.79
C LEU A 66 5.40 -13.76 3.37
N HIS A 67 4.31 -14.23 4.00
CA HIS A 67 3.35 -13.43 4.80
C HIS A 67 3.96 -12.91 6.12
N SER A 68 5.07 -12.19 6.04
CA SER A 68 5.84 -11.80 7.21
C SER A 68 5.72 -10.33 7.58
N LEU A 69 5.25 -9.48 6.65
CA LEU A 69 4.93 -8.08 6.93
C LEU A 69 3.54 -7.93 7.52
N LYS A 70 3.40 -6.96 8.41
CA LYS A 70 2.16 -6.62 9.11
C LYS A 70 1.99 -5.11 9.07
N SER A 71 0.74 -4.67 8.97
CA SER A 71 0.41 -3.27 9.18
C SER A 71 -0.86 -3.18 10.02
N ASN A 72 -0.75 -2.56 11.18
CA ASN A 72 -1.89 -2.45 12.09
C ASN A 72 -2.90 -1.39 11.62
N ASN A 73 -2.48 -0.45 10.78
CA ASN A 73 -3.31 0.58 10.13
C ASN A 73 -2.60 1.06 8.85
N LEU A 74 -3.31 1.74 7.96
CA LEU A 74 -2.72 2.38 6.77
C LEU A 74 -2.54 3.90 6.93
N GLU A 75 -2.55 4.46 8.14
CA GLU A 75 -2.47 5.92 8.32
C GLU A 75 -1.16 6.53 7.80
N TRP A 76 -0.09 5.77 7.73
CA TRP A 76 1.15 6.23 7.10
C TRP A 76 0.94 6.60 5.61
N LEU A 77 0.00 5.95 4.93
CA LEU A 77 -0.33 6.22 3.53
C LEU A 77 -1.02 7.58 3.37
N SER A 78 -1.86 8.00 4.34
CA SER A 78 -2.56 9.29 4.26
C SER A 78 -1.61 10.51 4.29
N HIS A 79 -0.38 10.32 4.75
CA HIS A 79 0.67 11.35 4.80
C HIS A 79 1.54 11.41 3.53
N LEU A 80 1.41 10.42 2.63
CA LEU A 80 2.16 10.34 1.38
C LEU A 80 1.43 11.09 0.25
N PHE A 81 1.18 12.39 0.45
CA PHE A 81 0.31 13.19 -0.43
C PHE A 81 0.70 13.20 -1.92
N SER A 82 1.95 12.88 -2.27
CA SER A 82 2.44 12.83 -3.65
C SER A 82 2.40 11.44 -4.29
N LEU A 83 2.09 10.40 -3.52
CA LEU A 83 2.23 9.00 -3.95
C LEU A 83 1.25 8.65 -5.06
N LYS A 84 1.80 8.22 -6.19
CA LYS A 84 1.04 7.84 -7.38
C LYS A 84 0.91 6.33 -7.52
N SER A 85 1.95 5.59 -7.16
CA SER A 85 2.02 4.14 -7.31
C SER A 85 2.44 3.49 -6.01
N LEU A 86 1.59 2.60 -5.51
CA LEU A 86 1.86 1.75 -4.37
C LEU A 86 1.70 0.29 -4.77
N LYS A 87 2.75 -0.51 -4.55
CA LYS A 87 2.68 -1.96 -4.64
C LYS A 87 3.03 -2.55 -3.30
N ILE A 88 2.18 -3.40 -2.76
CA ILE A 88 2.44 -4.12 -1.52
C ILE A 88 2.01 -5.55 -1.73
N GLY A 89 2.85 -6.51 -1.34
CA GLY A 89 2.38 -7.87 -1.23
C GLY A 89 2.80 -8.59 0.03
N SER A 90 2.25 -9.80 0.19
CA SER A 90 2.42 -10.69 1.34
C SER A 90 2.33 -9.98 2.70
N THR A 91 1.38 -9.04 2.83
CA THR A 91 1.22 -8.21 4.04
C THR A 91 -0.11 -8.49 4.74
N ASN A 92 -0.05 -8.67 6.05
CA ASN A 92 -1.23 -8.83 6.87
C ASN A 92 -1.78 -7.47 7.34
N PHE A 93 -2.93 -7.09 6.79
CA PHE A 93 -3.70 -5.89 7.11
C PHE A 93 -4.93 -6.19 7.98
N THR A 94 -5.10 -7.38 8.55
CA THR A 94 -6.30 -7.79 9.32
C THR A 94 -6.68 -6.89 10.50
N LYS A 95 -5.81 -5.94 10.90
CA LYS A 95 -6.08 -4.94 11.94
C LYS A 95 -6.44 -3.55 11.40
N ALA A 96 -6.22 -3.30 10.12
CA ALA A 96 -6.43 -2.00 9.47
C ALA A 96 -7.89 -1.82 9.04
N THR A 97 -8.80 -1.68 10.00
CA THR A 97 -10.25 -1.64 9.75
C THR A 97 -10.72 -0.48 8.87
N ASN A 98 -9.97 0.62 8.81
CA ASN A 98 -10.28 1.80 8.00
C ASN A 98 -9.52 1.87 6.66
N TRP A 99 -8.92 0.77 6.19
CA TRP A 99 -8.05 0.75 5.01
C TRP A 99 -8.71 1.32 3.74
N LEU A 100 -9.99 1.00 3.49
CA LEU A 100 -10.73 1.54 2.35
C LEU A 100 -10.93 3.05 2.43
N GLN A 101 -11.19 3.58 3.63
CA GLN A 101 -11.35 5.03 3.83
C GLN A 101 -10.03 5.75 3.54
N VAL A 102 -8.91 5.20 4.01
CA VAL A 102 -7.57 5.76 3.74
C VAL A 102 -7.30 5.82 2.23
N ILE A 103 -7.57 4.73 1.50
CA ILE A 103 -7.37 4.69 0.04
C ILE A 103 -8.31 5.67 -0.66
N GLN A 104 -9.58 5.72 -0.24
CA GLN A 104 -10.61 6.59 -0.83
C GLN A 104 -10.20 8.06 -0.79
N TYR A 105 -9.69 8.53 0.34
CA TYR A 105 -9.34 9.93 0.56
C TYR A 105 -7.89 10.26 0.19
N HIS A 106 -7.13 9.30 -0.34
CA HIS A 106 -5.76 9.58 -0.76
C HIS A 106 -5.75 10.55 -1.96
N PRO A 107 -5.01 11.67 -1.91
CA PRO A 107 -5.17 12.77 -2.85
C PRO A 107 -4.64 12.49 -4.27
N SER A 108 -3.69 11.56 -4.42
CA SER A 108 -2.90 11.41 -5.66
C SER A 108 -2.66 9.96 -6.11
N LEU A 109 -3.16 8.97 -5.37
CA LEU A 109 -2.87 7.56 -5.64
C LEU A 109 -3.61 7.14 -6.92
N SER A 110 -2.85 6.70 -7.94
CA SER A 110 -3.39 6.34 -9.24
C SER A 110 -3.28 4.85 -9.53
N VAL A 111 -2.26 4.19 -9.00
CA VAL A 111 -1.98 2.76 -9.14
C VAL A 111 -1.84 2.15 -7.76
N LEU A 112 -2.67 1.14 -7.48
CA LEU A 112 -2.61 0.37 -6.25
C LEU A 112 -2.58 -1.11 -6.58
N HIS A 113 -1.54 -1.79 -6.14
CA HIS A 113 -1.40 -3.23 -6.22
C HIS A 113 -1.26 -3.81 -4.82
N PHE A 114 -2.15 -4.73 -4.49
CA PHE A 114 -2.09 -5.58 -3.33
C PHE A 114 -2.04 -7.04 -3.78
N ASP A 115 -0.94 -7.72 -3.48
CA ASP A 115 -0.77 -9.14 -3.84
C ASP A 115 -0.62 -9.99 -2.57
N HIS A 116 -1.24 -11.16 -2.50
CA HIS A 116 -1.11 -12.05 -1.33
C HIS A 116 -1.37 -11.35 0.03
N CYS A 117 -2.30 -10.39 0.08
CA CYS A 117 -2.55 -9.58 1.28
C CYS A 117 -3.78 -10.06 2.07
N ASP A 118 -3.72 -9.93 3.40
CA ASP A 118 -4.86 -10.26 4.26
C ASP A 118 -5.62 -9.03 4.72
N PHE A 119 -6.93 -8.96 4.48
CA PHE A 119 -7.74 -7.79 4.82
C PHE A 119 -8.76 -8.07 5.94
N PRO A 120 -9.12 -7.07 6.76
CA PRO A 120 -10.19 -7.20 7.72
C PRO A 120 -11.55 -7.17 7.04
N GLU A 121 -12.56 -7.67 7.74
CA GLU A 121 -13.95 -7.46 7.33
C GLU A 121 -14.27 -5.96 7.28
N VAL A 122 -15.00 -5.57 6.25
CA VAL A 122 -15.38 -4.18 6.01
C VAL A 122 -16.86 -4.03 6.34
N ASP A 123 -17.17 -3.12 7.27
CA ASP A 123 -18.54 -2.68 7.52
C ASP A 123 -19.00 -1.75 6.38
N PRO A 124 -19.97 -2.15 5.54
CA PRO A 124 -20.46 -1.33 4.43
C PRO A 124 -21.08 0.00 4.88
N SER A 125 -21.57 0.09 6.12
CA SER A 125 -22.21 1.31 6.65
C SER A 125 -21.22 2.46 6.87
N SER A 126 -19.96 2.13 7.14
CA SER A 126 -18.84 3.07 7.33
C SER A 126 -18.46 3.86 6.06
N LEU A 127 -19.13 3.55 4.95
CA LEU A 127 -18.81 3.97 3.59
C LEU A 127 -19.99 4.65 2.87
N SER A 128 -21.08 4.95 3.57
CA SER A 128 -22.33 5.52 3.04
C SER A 128 -22.18 6.90 2.36
N HIS A 129 -20.99 7.50 2.37
CA HIS A 129 -20.67 8.77 1.74
C HIS A 129 -19.70 8.66 0.55
N PHE A 130 -19.56 7.49 -0.09
CA PHE A 130 -18.83 7.37 -1.37
C PHE A 130 -19.46 8.24 -2.47
N ASN A 131 -19.09 9.52 -2.52
CA ASN A 131 -19.38 10.41 -3.64
C ASN A 131 -18.05 10.76 -4.31
N SER A 132 -17.94 10.34 -5.57
CA SER A 132 -16.68 9.99 -6.23
C SER A 132 -15.75 11.17 -6.51
N SER A 133 -14.47 11.06 -6.13
CA SER A 133 -13.32 11.67 -6.81
C SER A 133 -11.99 11.13 -6.25
N ASN A 134 -11.78 9.81 -6.30
CA ASN A 134 -10.43 9.26 -6.12
C ASN A 134 -9.64 9.38 -7.45
N SER A 135 -8.33 9.59 -7.38
CA SER A 135 -7.40 9.55 -8.52
C SER A 135 -7.14 8.13 -9.02
N LEU A 136 -7.59 7.10 -8.30
CA LEU A 136 -7.31 5.70 -8.60
C LEU A 136 -7.80 5.29 -9.99
N SER A 137 -6.93 4.67 -10.77
CA SER A 137 -7.15 4.24 -12.15
C SER A 137 -6.81 2.77 -12.37
N VAL A 138 -5.88 2.24 -11.58
CA VAL A 138 -5.50 0.83 -11.58
C VAL A 138 -5.65 0.29 -10.17
N LEU A 139 -6.43 -0.78 -10.02
CA LEU A 139 -6.54 -1.52 -8.77
C LEU A 139 -6.35 -3.00 -9.07
N GLN A 140 -5.26 -3.54 -8.53
CA GLN A 140 -4.95 -4.96 -8.57
C GLN A 140 -4.99 -5.50 -7.15
N LEU A 141 -5.81 -6.49 -6.92
CA LEU A 141 -5.97 -7.21 -5.66
C LEU A 141 -5.90 -8.69 -6.01
N THR A 142 -4.72 -9.29 -5.98
CA THR A 142 -4.51 -10.69 -6.40
C THR A 142 -4.20 -11.57 -5.20
N SER A 143 -4.63 -12.84 -5.23
CA SER A 143 -4.34 -13.84 -4.19
C SER A 143 -4.62 -13.38 -2.75
N SER A 144 -5.58 -12.48 -2.53
CA SER A 144 -5.81 -11.79 -1.25
C SER A 144 -7.06 -12.31 -0.53
N THR A 145 -7.07 -12.25 0.80
CA THR A 145 -8.25 -12.65 1.58
C THR A 145 -9.29 -11.52 1.62
N LEU A 146 -10.09 -11.43 0.55
CA LEU A 146 -11.22 -10.50 0.46
C LEU A 146 -12.55 -11.21 0.66
N GLN A 147 -13.42 -10.63 1.49
CA GLN A 147 -14.79 -11.12 1.59
C GLN A 147 -15.58 -10.74 0.33
N PRO A 148 -16.52 -11.59 -0.14
CA PRO A 148 -17.34 -11.26 -1.31
C PRO A 148 -18.13 -9.94 -1.17
N SER A 149 -18.53 -9.59 0.06
CA SER A 149 -19.22 -8.33 0.38
C SER A 149 -18.35 -7.08 0.18
N THR A 150 -17.02 -7.23 0.17
CA THR A 150 -16.08 -6.12 -0.05
C THR A 150 -15.99 -5.75 -1.53
N PHE A 151 -16.27 -6.68 -2.44
CA PHE A 151 -16.11 -6.48 -3.87
C PHE A 151 -16.92 -5.31 -4.44
N PRO A 152 -18.24 -5.16 -4.15
CA PRO A 152 -19.00 -4.00 -4.63
C PRO A 152 -18.49 -2.66 -4.10
N LEU A 153 -17.88 -2.64 -2.90
CA LEU A 153 -17.32 -1.44 -2.29
C LEU A 153 -16.05 -0.99 -3.02
N LEU A 154 -15.22 -1.95 -3.43
CA LEU A 154 -14.00 -1.70 -4.21
C LEU A 154 -14.29 -1.07 -5.56
N LEU A 155 -15.34 -1.54 -6.24
CA LEU A 155 -15.77 -0.98 -7.53
C LEU A 155 -16.26 0.47 -7.41
N ASN A 156 -16.69 0.90 -6.22
CA ASN A 156 -17.15 2.27 -5.96
C ASN A 156 -16.03 3.24 -5.56
N LEU A 157 -14.80 2.76 -5.35
CA LEU A 157 -13.66 3.62 -4.97
C LEU A 157 -13.36 4.69 -6.02
N SER A 158 -13.52 4.37 -7.31
CA SER A 158 -13.23 5.30 -8.40
C SER A 158 -14.11 5.04 -9.62
N ARG A 159 -14.51 6.11 -10.31
CA ARG A 159 -15.13 6.03 -11.65
C ARG A 159 -14.09 6.10 -12.78
N LYS A 160 -12.81 6.25 -12.45
CA LYS A 160 -11.69 6.41 -13.41
C LYS A 160 -10.93 5.11 -13.65
N PHE A 161 -11.42 3.97 -13.15
CA PHE A 161 -10.76 2.69 -13.38
C PHE A 161 -10.59 2.41 -14.86
N VAL A 162 -9.34 2.12 -15.23
CA VAL A 162 -8.91 1.64 -16.55
C VAL A 162 -8.52 0.17 -16.47
N GLU A 163 -8.03 -0.26 -15.31
CA GLU A 163 -7.61 -1.63 -15.06
C GLU A 163 -8.07 -2.09 -13.67
N LEU A 164 -8.67 -3.28 -13.65
CA LEU A 164 -9.10 -3.98 -12.45
C LEU A 164 -8.63 -5.43 -12.56
N ASP A 165 -7.79 -5.86 -11.63
CA ASP A 165 -7.41 -7.26 -11.50
C ASP A 165 -7.81 -7.77 -10.11
N PHE A 166 -8.55 -8.88 -10.13
CA PHE A 166 -9.04 -9.56 -8.94
C PHE A 166 -8.78 -11.07 -9.03
N SER A 167 -7.79 -11.48 -9.83
CA SER A 167 -7.45 -12.90 -9.99
C SER A 167 -7.12 -13.56 -8.66
N ASP A 168 -7.29 -14.88 -8.61
CA ASP A 168 -6.81 -15.73 -7.51
C ASP A 168 -7.38 -15.43 -6.11
N ASN A 169 -8.46 -14.65 -6.00
CA ASN A 169 -9.15 -14.38 -4.72
C ASN A 169 -10.22 -15.44 -4.34
N CYS A 170 -10.34 -16.55 -5.07
CA CYS A 170 -11.30 -17.62 -4.78
C CYS A 170 -12.76 -17.18 -4.55
N PHE A 171 -13.21 -16.08 -5.17
CA PHE A 171 -14.59 -15.61 -5.00
C PHE A 171 -15.61 -16.67 -5.45
N SER A 172 -16.53 -17.06 -4.57
CA SER A 172 -17.69 -17.89 -4.88
C SER A 172 -18.95 -17.02 -4.98
N GLY A 173 -19.80 -17.29 -5.98
CA GLY A 173 -21.07 -16.57 -6.22
C GLY A 173 -22.27 -17.12 -5.48
#